data_AF-G8ZFI1-F1
#
_entry.id   AF-G8ZFI1-F1
#
_cell.length_a   1.000
_cell.length_b   1.000
_cell.length_c   1.000
_cell.angle_alpha   90.00
_cell.angle_beta   90.00
_cell.angle_gamma   90.00
#
_symmetry.space_group_name_H-M   'P 1'
#
loop_
_entity.id
_entity.type
_entity.pdbx_description
1 polymer ?
#
loop_
_entity_poly.entity_id
_entity_poly.type
_entity_poly.pdbx_seq_one_letter_code
_entity_poly.pdbx_strand_id
1 'polypeptide(L)'
;MEGRVVIAFEGDGISVLMVEPDGSKSLAKFDMDELVDLVLYRYATPWNLSEDIIEKLFYILNEIMIAYSKNPEAKKEEVIRNIKFRIHENINK
;
A
#
# COMPACT_ATOMS: atom_id res chain seq x y z
N MET A 1 0.54 -24.95 -3.98
CA MET A 1 -0.29 -23.78 -3.58
C MET A 1 0.55 -22.56 -3.86
N GLU A 2 0.07 -21.63 -4.69
CA GLU A 2 0.75 -20.35 -4.91
C GLU A 2 0.80 -19.56 -3.60
N GLY A 3 1.93 -18.91 -3.33
CA GLY A 3 2.07 -18.01 -2.19
C GLY A 3 1.06 -16.87 -2.25
N ARG A 4 0.68 -16.34 -1.09
CA ARG A 4 -0.26 -15.20 -0.98
C ARG A 4 0.43 -13.99 -0.40
N VAL A 5 0.13 -12.82 -0.95
CA VAL A 5 0.59 -11.55 -0.37
C VAL A 5 -0.37 -11.12 0.74
N VAL A 6 0.17 -10.71 1.88
CA VAL A 6 -0.57 -10.18 3.02
C VAL A 6 0.07 -8.90 3.53
N ILE A 7 -0.72 -8.11 4.24
CA ILE A 7 -0.25 -6.95 5.01
C ILE A 7 -0.28 -7.31 6.49
N ALA A 8 0.86 -7.16 7.16
CA ALA A 8 0.98 -7.27 8.60
C ALA A 8 1.12 -5.86 9.20
N PHE A 9 0.34 -5.57 10.24
CA PHE A 9 0.47 -4.32 11.00
C PHE A 9 1.56 -4.47 12.07
N GLU A 10 2.47 -3.51 12.11
CA GLU A 10 3.56 -3.41 13.07
C GLU A 10 3.43 -2.12 13.90
N GLY A 11 4.19 -1.99 14.98
CA GLY A 11 4.08 -0.84 15.88
C GLY A 11 4.41 0.52 15.24
N ASP A 12 5.13 0.52 14.11
CA ASP A 12 5.61 1.70 13.38
C ASP A 12 5.12 1.78 11.92
N GLY A 13 4.20 0.90 11.51
CA GLY A 13 3.68 0.89 10.14
C GLY A 13 3.15 -0.48 9.70
N ILE A 14 3.48 -0.88 8.48
CA ILE A 14 3.09 -2.16 7.90
C ILE A 14 4.25 -2.87 7.20
N SER A 15 4.20 -4.19 7.21
CA SER A 15 5.03 -5.05 6.37
C SER A 15 4.17 -5.77 5.34
N VAL A 16 4.63 -5.78 4.08
CA VAL A 16 4.06 -6.60 3.01
C VAL A 16 4.84 -7.89 2.94
N LEU A 17 4.15 -9.02 3.09
CA LEU A 17 4.77 -10.34 3.15
C LEU A 17 4.21 -11.25 2.07
N MET A 18 5.05 -12.05 1.44
CA MET A 18 4.65 -13.25 0.70
C MET A 18 4.62 -14.42 1.69
N VAL A 19 3.46 -15.04 1.86
CA VAL A 19 3.29 -16.22 2.72
C VAL A 19 3.23 -17.46 1.85
N GLU A 20 4.15 -18.38 2.11
CA GLU A 20 4.30 -19.68 1.48
C GLU A 20 4.09 -20.79 2.53
N PRO A 21 3.92 -22.07 2.14
CA PRO A 21 3.66 -23.15 3.09
C PRO A 21 4.77 -23.36 4.13
N ASP A 22 6.01 -23.00 3.81
CA ASP A 22 7.22 -23.20 4.61
C ASP A 22 7.74 -21.92 5.29
N GLY A 23 7.08 -20.78 5.08
CA GLY A 23 7.46 -19.54 5.74
C GLY A 23 6.87 -18.28 5.12
N SER A 24 7.50 -17.15 5.43
CA SER A 24 7.13 -15.85 4.86
C SER A 24 8.36 -15.06 4.45
N LYS A 25 8.31 -14.45 3.27
CA LYS A 25 9.32 -13.52 2.77
C LYS A 25 8.78 -12.09 2.90
N SER A 26 9.56 -11.21 3.53
CA SER A 26 9.24 -9.77 3.51
C SER A 26 9.52 -9.20 2.13
N LEU A 27 8.53 -8.52 1.55
CA LEU A 27 8.62 -7.87 0.25
C LEU A 27 8.93 -6.38 0.40
N ALA A 28 8.28 -5.72 1.36
CA ALA A 28 8.50 -4.30 1.65
C ALA A 28 7.99 -3.92 3.04
N LYS A 29 8.51 -2.81 3.56
CA LYS A 29 8.01 -2.16 4.77
C LYS A 29 7.63 -0.71 4.45
N PHE A 30 6.47 -0.30 4.95
CA PHE A 30 5.99 1.09 4.90
C PHE A 30 5.84 1.59 6.32
N ASP A 31 6.51 2.69 6.65
CA ASP A 31 6.31 3.33 7.94
C ASP A 31 5.03 4.20 7.96
N MET A 32 4.64 4.64 9.15
CA MET A 32 3.46 5.49 9.32
C MET A 32 3.55 6.81 8.55
N ASP A 33 4.74 7.41 8.43
CA ASP A 33 4.93 8.69 7.73
C ASP A 33 4.74 8.52 6.22
N GLU A 34 5.22 7.41 5.65
CA GLU A 34 4.99 7.03 4.26
C GLU A 34 3.50 6.81 3.97
N LEU A 35 2.77 6.14 4.87
CA LEU A 35 1.32 5.93 4.73
C LEU A 35 0.54 7.24 4.82
N VAL A 36 0.91 8.12 5.75
CA VAL A 36 0.33 9.45 5.88
C VAL A 36 0.58 10.28 4.63
N ASP A 37 1.82 10.31 4.12
CA ASP A 37 2.17 11.03 2.90
C ASP A 37 1.40 10.52 1.67
N LEU A 38 1.23 9.21 1.54
CA LEU A 38 0.39 8.62 0.48
C LEU A 38 -1.05 9.11 0.55
N VAL A 39 -1.66 9.13 1.74
CA VAL A 39 -3.04 9.59 1.92
C VAL A 39 -3.18 11.08 1.68
N LEU A 40 -2.27 11.89 2.23
CA LEU A 40 -2.23 13.34 2.03
C LEU A 40 -2.09 13.68 0.54
N TYR A 41 -1.14 13.04 -0.15
CA TYR A 41 -0.90 13.27 -1.57
C TYR A 41 -2.11 12.87 -2.42
N ARG A 42 -2.70 11.69 -2.14
CA ARG A 42 -3.74 11.12 -3.00
C ARG A 42 -5.10 11.80 -2.85
N TYR A 43 -5.40 12.33 -1.67
CA TYR A 43 -6.72 12.87 -1.36
C TYR A 43 -6.71 14.35 -1.00
N ALA A 44 -5.54 15.00 -0.97
CA ALA A 44 -5.38 16.41 -0.55
C ALA A 44 -6.11 16.75 0.76
N THR A 45 -6.29 15.74 1.64
CA THR A 45 -7.06 15.84 2.88
C THR A 45 -6.10 15.62 4.04
N PRO A 46 -6.05 16.49 5.06
CA PRO A 46 -5.29 16.23 6.27
C PRO A 46 -5.69 14.91 6.91
N TRP A 47 -4.72 14.08 7.26
CA TRP A 47 -4.97 12.69 7.63
C TRP A 47 -5.76 12.53 8.95
N ASN A 48 -5.93 13.60 9.72
CA ASN A 48 -6.53 13.57 11.05
C ASN A 48 -7.87 14.33 11.15
N LEU A 49 -8.43 14.82 10.05
CA LEU A 49 -9.59 15.73 10.09
C LEU A 49 -10.90 15.12 9.58
N SER A 50 -10.87 13.97 8.90
CA SER A 50 -12.03 13.44 8.20
C SER A 50 -12.38 12.02 8.65
N GLU A 51 -13.67 11.75 8.83
CA GLU A 51 -14.19 10.41 9.16
C GLU A 51 -13.89 9.39 8.05
N ASP A 52 -13.73 9.85 6.80
CA ASP A 52 -13.39 9.01 5.65
C ASP A 52 -11.92 8.61 5.58
N ILE A 53 -11.09 8.99 6.57
CA ILE A 53 -9.66 8.69 6.53
C ILE A 53 -9.37 7.18 6.58
N ILE A 54 -10.13 6.43 7.39
CA ILE A 54 -9.95 4.98 7.51
C ILE A 54 -10.24 4.31 6.16
N GLU A 55 -11.26 4.80 5.45
CA GLU A 55 -11.62 4.34 4.12
C GLU A 55 -10.51 4.67 3.09
N LYS A 56 -10.00 5.89 3.12
CA LYS A 56 -8.87 6.32 2.27
C LYS A 56 -7.62 5.49 2.52
N LEU A 57 -7.27 5.25 3.77
CA LEU A 57 -6.16 4.38 4.15
C LEU A 57 -6.41 2.95 3.65
N PHE A 58 -7.61 2.41 3.83
CA PHE A 58 -7.97 1.08 3.34
C PHE A 58 -7.76 0.96 1.81
N TYR A 59 -8.11 1.98 1.04
CA TYR A 59 -7.84 2.00 -0.40
C TYR A 59 -6.35 1.99 -0.72
N ILE A 60 -5.54 2.78 -0.02
CA ILE A 60 -4.08 2.77 -0.17
C ILE A 60 -3.51 1.38 0.16
N LEU A 61 -3.90 0.78 1.28
CA LEU A 61 -3.46 -0.56 1.68
C LEU A 61 -3.84 -1.62 0.64
N ASN A 62 -5.05 -1.57 0.11
CA ASN A 62 -5.49 -2.48 -0.94
C ASN A 62 -4.68 -2.30 -2.23
N GLU A 63 -4.34 -1.07 -2.62
CA GLU A 63 -3.47 -0.83 -3.77
C GLU A 63 -2.05 -1.37 -3.56
N ILE A 64 -1.47 -1.19 -2.37
CA ILE A 64 -0.17 -1.79 -2.01
C ILE A 64 -0.25 -3.32 -2.14
N MET A 65 -1.26 -3.95 -1.54
CA MET A 65 -1.44 -5.40 -1.60
C MET A 65 -1.57 -5.90 -3.04
N ILE A 66 -2.36 -5.23 -3.87
CA ILE A 66 -2.55 -5.59 -5.28
C ILE A 66 -1.24 -5.43 -6.07
N ALA A 67 -0.48 -4.36 -5.83
CA ALA A 67 0.78 -4.11 -6.53
C ALA A 67 1.77 -5.26 -6.31
N TYR A 68 1.98 -5.66 -5.04
CA TYR A 68 2.86 -6.78 -4.72
C TYR A 68 2.27 -8.15 -5.08
N SER A 69 0.94 -8.30 -5.08
CA SER A 69 0.30 -9.53 -5.58
C SER A 69 0.54 -9.73 -7.08
N LYS A 70 0.61 -8.64 -7.86
CA LYS A 70 0.90 -8.69 -9.30
C LYS A 70 2.38 -8.84 -9.61
N ASN A 71 3.23 -8.16 -8.84
CA ASN A 71 4.67 -8.23 -8.99
C ASN A 71 5.35 -8.20 -7.61
N PRO A 72 5.64 -9.38 -7.02
CA PRO A 72 6.26 -9.46 -5.69
C PRO A 72 7.65 -8.83 -5.61
N GLU A 73 8.35 -8.69 -6.74
CA GLU A 73 9.69 -8.10 -6.85
C GLU A 73 9.64 -6.61 -7.23
N ALA A 74 8.45 -5.99 -7.19
CA ALA A 74 8.31 -4.55 -7.42
C ALA A 74 9.11 -3.75 -6.40
N LYS A 75 9.77 -2.68 -6.86
CA LYS A 75 10.48 -1.76 -5.97
C LYS A 75 9.47 -0.88 -5.22
N LYS A 76 9.69 -0.66 -3.93
CA LYS A 76 8.81 0.17 -3.08
C LYS A 76 8.57 1.55 -3.67
N GLU A 77 9.62 2.19 -4.19
CA GLU A 77 9.55 3.54 -4.76
C GLU A 77 8.65 3.58 -6.00
N GLU A 78 8.66 2.51 -6.81
CA GLU A 78 7.79 2.39 -7.97
C GLU A 78 6.33 2.21 -7.55
N VAL A 79 6.07 1.38 -6.54
CA VAL A 79 4.72 1.18 -5.99
C VAL A 79 4.16 2.49 -5.43
N ILE A 80 4.93 3.20 -4.61
CA ILE A 80 4.58 4.53 -4.06
C ILE A 80 4.22 5.50 -5.19
N ARG A 81 5.08 5.58 -6.22
CA ARG A 81 4.86 6.44 -7.38
C ARG A 81 3.54 6.09 -8.07
N ASN A 82 3.30 4.81 -8.35
CA ASN A 82 2.11 4.37 -9.07
C ASN A 82 0.82 4.68 -8.28
N ILE A 83 0.81 4.44 -6.97
CA ILE A 83 -0.32 4.77 -6.07
C ILE A 83 -0.61 6.26 -6.09
N LYS A 84 0.42 7.10 -5.96
CA LYS A 84 0.30 8.56 -6.00
C LYS A 84 -0.31 9.06 -7.31
N PHE A 85 0.10 8.51 -8.45
CA PHE A 85 -0.29 9.03 -9.77
C PHE A 85 -1.53 8.37 -10.39
N ARG A 86 -2.13 7.36 -9.76
CA ARG A 86 -3.29 6.62 -10.29
C ARG A 86 -4.52 7.49 -10.61
N ILE A 87 -4.61 8.72 -10.09
CA ILE A 87 -5.63 9.71 -10.51
C ILE A 87 -5.62 9.95 -12.02
N HIS A 88 -4.46 9.89 -12.68
CA HIS A 88 -4.33 10.30 -14.08
C HIS A 88 -4.74 9.20 -15.08
N GLU A 89 -4.84 7.93 -14.68
CA GLU A 89 -5.21 6.85 -15.60
C GLU A 89 -6.72 6.66 -15.75
N ASN A 90 -7.51 7.00 -14.72
CA ASN A 90 -8.98 6.84 -14.76
C ASN A 90 -9.73 8.07 -15.30
N ILE A 91 -9.04 9.18 -15.61
CA ILE A 91 -9.65 10.37 -16.22
C ILE A 91 -9.70 10.26 -17.75
N ASN A 92 -8.90 9.36 -18.36
CA ASN A 92 -8.79 9.18 -19.81
C ASN A 92 -9.47 7.89 -20.35
N LYS A 93 -10.46 7.36 -19.65
CA LYS A 93 -11.29 6.24 -20.14
C LYS A 93 -12.75 6.63 -20.24
#